data_AF-A0A6P5T8J0-F1
#
_entry.id   AF-A0A6P5T8J0-F1
#
_cell.length_a   1.000
_cell.length_b   1.000
_cell.length_c   1.000
_cell.angle_alpha   90.00
_cell.angle_beta   90.00
_cell.angle_gamma   90.00
#
_symmetry.space_group_name_H-M   'P 1'
#
loop_
_entity.id
_entity.type
_entity.pdbx_description
1 polymer ?
#
loop_
_entity_poly.entity_id
_entity_poly.type
_entity_poly.pdbx_seq_one_letter_code
_entity_poly.pdbx_strand_id
1 'polypeptide(L)'
;MASAVPYTSPKPSPPTLLFPSAPIISTPSFRYHRRHCSRIPKIPLSYSFRNGSNSPAETGCPVPPEQQPINEYQNLSTSFPFSWASGDLIEYCSRLIATGSSFALLVGLPVASVGALGAQSEPLKQSLYAVSSGFLVVTLAVVRMYLGWAYVGNRLLRATVEYEETGWYDGQMWVKTAEVLARDRLLGSFSVKPVLGRLKVTLVCLAAAILSCVVLLISIDGGGQTEEAGNRVIHGVYSDESARSFEPDAFCGEAGLP
;
A
#
# COMPACT_ATOMS: atom_id res chain seq x y z
N MET A 1 28.86 -32.91 80.64
CA MET A 1 29.98 -32.87 79.68
C MET A 1 29.82 -34.06 78.74
N ALA A 2 29.24 -33.83 77.57
CA ALA A 2 29.08 -34.86 76.54
C ALA A 2 29.44 -34.23 75.19
N SER A 3 30.44 -34.82 74.54
CA SER A 3 31.08 -34.35 73.30
C SER A 3 30.13 -34.40 72.11
N ALA A 4 30.15 -33.34 71.30
CA ALA A 4 29.54 -33.28 69.97
C ALA A 4 30.57 -33.66 68.90
N VAL A 5 30.21 -34.58 68.01
CA VAL A 5 30.90 -34.85 66.75
C VAL A 5 29.96 -34.37 65.63
N PRO A 6 30.40 -33.49 64.70
CA PRO A 6 29.54 -33.03 63.62
C PRO A 6 29.63 -33.97 62.41
N TYR A 7 28.50 -34.49 61.97
CA TYR A 7 28.37 -35.09 60.64
C TYR A 7 27.87 -34.03 59.65
N THR A 8 28.65 -33.84 58.60
CA THR A 8 28.39 -32.95 57.46
C THR A 8 27.23 -33.46 56.62
N SER A 9 26.22 -32.61 56.41
CA SER A 9 25.12 -32.86 55.45
C SER A 9 25.44 -32.24 54.09
N PRO A 10 25.30 -32.96 52.96
CA PRO A 10 25.52 -32.40 51.64
C PRO A 10 24.32 -31.60 51.13
N LYS A 11 24.64 -30.46 50.50
CA LYS A 11 23.75 -29.46 49.90
C LYS A 11 22.89 -30.03 48.75
N PRO A 12 21.57 -29.79 48.70
CA PRO A 12 20.75 -30.23 47.57
C PRO A 12 20.91 -29.32 46.34
N SER A 13 20.94 -29.92 45.16
CA SER A 13 20.95 -29.27 43.84
C SER A 13 19.57 -28.68 43.49
N PRO A 14 19.50 -27.63 42.64
CA PRO A 14 18.25 -26.94 42.30
C PRO A 14 17.37 -27.76 41.34
N PRO A 15 16.04 -27.54 41.36
CA PRO A 15 15.10 -28.34 40.58
C PRO A 15 15.14 -28.01 39.08
N THR A 16 15.18 -29.06 38.27
CA THR A 16 15.00 -29.04 36.82
C THR A 16 13.58 -28.57 36.47
N LEU A 17 13.46 -27.35 35.94
CA LEU A 17 12.22 -26.86 35.33
C LEU A 17 12.03 -27.54 33.97
N LEU A 18 11.12 -28.51 33.92
CA LEU A 18 10.58 -29.06 32.68
C LEU A 18 9.64 -28.03 32.06
N PHE A 19 10.13 -27.31 31.04
CA PHE A 19 9.27 -26.52 30.16
C PHE A 19 8.46 -27.46 29.28
N PRO A 20 7.11 -27.34 29.23
CA PRO A 20 6.32 -28.07 28.26
C PRO A 20 6.57 -27.49 26.86
N SER A 21 6.95 -28.36 25.93
CA SER A 21 7.11 -28.06 24.51
C SER A 21 5.83 -27.44 23.94
N ALA A 22 5.94 -26.22 23.41
CA ALA A 22 4.86 -25.60 22.65
C ALA A 22 4.57 -26.41 21.37
N PRO A 23 3.30 -26.54 20.96
CA PRO A 23 2.97 -27.21 19.70
C PRO A 23 3.46 -26.37 18.52
N ILE A 24 4.17 -27.03 17.60
CA ILE A 24 4.56 -26.49 16.31
C ILE A 24 3.27 -26.22 15.52
N ILE A 25 2.88 -24.95 15.42
CA ILE A 25 1.85 -24.50 14.49
C ILE A 25 2.45 -24.56 13.09
N SER A 26 2.11 -25.63 12.38
CA SER A 26 2.41 -25.82 10.96
C SER A 26 1.72 -24.71 10.15
N THR A 27 2.48 -23.72 9.70
CA THR A 27 2.03 -22.78 8.68
C THR A 27 1.76 -23.55 7.37
N PRO A 28 0.55 -23.50 6.78
CA PRO A 28 0.35 -24.06 5.46
C PRO A 28 1.08 -23.17 4.45
N SER A 29 2.10 -23.73 3.81
CA SER A 29 2.70 -23.16 2.62
C SER A 29 1.63 -23.13 1.52
N PHE A 30 1.10 -21.94 1.22
CA PHE A 30 0.23 -21.72 0.07
C PHE A 30 1.03 -21.95 -1.22
N ARG A 31 1.03 -23.20 -1.65
CA ARG A 31 1.61 -23.67 -2.89
C ARG A 31 0.66 -23.25 -4.01
N TYR A 32 0.92 -22.11 -4.65
CA TYR A 32 0.17 -21.68 -5.84
C TYR A 32 0.39 -22.70 -6.96
N HIS A 33 -0.62 -23.54 -7.19
CA HIS A 33 -0.71 -24.39 -8.36
C HIS A 33 -0.94 -23.50 -9.60
N ARG A 34 0.16 -23.23 -10.32
CA ARG A 34 0.17 -22.62 -11.65
C ARG A 34 -0.56 -23.56 -12.63
N ARG A 35 -1.81 -23.25 -12.97
CA ARG A 35 -2.51 -23.89 -14.10
C ARG A 35 -2.05 -23.22 -15.40
N HIS A 36 -1.50 -24.04 -16.29
CA HIS A 36 -1.16 -23.71 -17.66
C HIS A 36 -2.39 -23.89 -18.57
N CYS A 37 -2.66 -22.88 -19.42
CA CYS A 37 -3.30 -22.86 -20.75
C CYS A 37 -3.92 -21.46 -20.95
N SER A 38 -3.80 -20.74 -22.06
CA SER A 38 -3.37 -21.06 -23.42
C SER A 38 -2.99 -19.77 -24.19
N ARG A 39 -1.95 -19.89 -25.02
CA ARG A 39 -1.65 -19.19 -26.29
C ARG A 39 -1.93 -17.68 -26.44
N ILE A 40 -0.86 -16.89 -26.27
CA ILE A 40 -0.51 -15.74 -27.12
C ILE A 40 0.99 -15.88 -27.41
N PRO A 41 1.51 -15.67 -28.65
CA PRO A 41 2.93 -15.78 -28.93
C PRO A 41 3.64 -14.60 -28.27
N LYS A 42 4.14 -14.80 -27.05
CA LYS A 42 5.19 -13.95 -26.49
C LYS A 42 6.44 -14.31 -27.28
N ILE A 43 6.94 -13.41 -28.13
CA ILE A 43 8.32 -13.52 -28.63
C ILE A 43 9.19 -13.51 -27.38
N PRO A 44 9.78 -14.65 -26.99
CA PRO A 44 10.65 -14.65 -25.84
C PRO A 44 11.98 -14.15 -26.38
N LEU A 45 12.27 -12.87 -26.17
CA LEU A 45 13.66 -12.41 -26.16
C LEU A 45 14.31 -12.93 -24.87
N SER A 46 14.35 -14.27 -24.75
CA SER A 46 15.18 -15.00 -23.81
C SER A 46 16.60 -14.85 -24.32
N TYR A 47 17.27 -13.77 -23.94
CA TYR A 47 18.72 -13.74 -24.02
C TYR A 47 19.23 -14.68 -22.93
N SER A 48 19.29 -15.97 -23.26
CA SER A 48 19.94 -16.98 -22.45
C SER A 48 21.42 -16.63 -22.45
N PHE A 49 21.88 -16.01 -21.37
CA PHE A 49 23.30 -16.00 -21.04
C PHE A 49 23.69 -17.45 -20.72
N ARG A 50 24.10 -18.15 -21.78
CA ARG A 50 24.70 -19.47 -21.69
C ARG A 50 25.97 -19.30 -20.86
N ASN A 51 25.99 -19.93 -19.68
CA ASN A 51 27.18 -20.06 -18.85
C ASN A 51 28.16 -21.00 -19.59
N GLY A 52 28.87 -20.43 -20.56
CA GLY A 52 29.92 -21.07 -21.32
C GLY A 52 31.21 -20.36 -20.97
N SER A 53 32.14 -21.09 -20.35
CA SER A 53 33.54 -20.73 -20.25
C SER A 53 34.08 -20.44 -21.65
N ASN A 54 34.04 -19.16 -22.04
CA ASN A 54 34.58 -18.46 -23.21
C ASN A 54 33.67 -17.27 -23.43
N SER A 55 33.78 -16.29 -22.53
CA SER A 55 33.12 -14.99 -22.63
C SER A 55 33.39 -14.40 -24.02
N PRO A 56 32.37 -14.15 -24.86
CA PRO A 56 32.57 -13.15 -25.89
C PRO A 56 32.78 -11.86 -25.10
N ALA A 57 33.89 -11.15 -25.32
CA ALA A 57 34.15 -9.89 -24.65
C ALA A 57 32.87 -9.03 -24.72
N GLU A 58 32.19 -8.85 -23.58
CA GLU A 58 31.10 -7.90 -23.45
C GLU A 58 31.71 -6.51 -23.58
N THR A 59 31.93 -6.07 -24.82
CA THR A 59 32.17 -4.69 -25.23
C THR A 59 32.98 -3.83 -24.24
N GLY A 60 34.12 -4.28 -23.70
CA GLY A 60 35.03 -3.47 -22.86
C GLY A 60 34.35 -2.49 -21.87
N CYS A 61 33.24 -2.88 -21.25
CA CYS A 61 32.45 -1.97 -20.39
C CYS A 61 33.06 -1.98 -18.98
N PRO A 62 33.52 -0.84 -18.45
CA PRO A 62 34.13 -0.79 -17.10
C PRO A 62 33.08 -0.81 -15.97
N VAL A 63 31.80 -0.63 -16.32
CA VAL A 63 30.70 -0.54 -15.35
C VAL A 63 30.37 -1.91 -14.73
N PRO A 64 30.39 -2.06 -13.39
CA PRO A 64 29.98 -3.26 -12.69
C PRO A 64 28.58 -3.72 -13.10
N PRO A 65 28.33 -5.04 -13.22
CA PRO A 65 27.09 -5.55 -13.81
C PRO A 65 25.85 -5.09 -13.04
N GLU A 66 25.89 -5.01 -11.71
CA GLU A 66 24.75 -4.58 -10.89
C GLU A 66 24.35 -3.13 -11.14
N GLN A 67 25.31 -2.30 -11.54
CA GLN A 67 25.12 -0.87 -11.84
C GLN A 67 24.79 -0.62 -13.30
N GLN A 68 24.68 -1.66 -14.14
CA GLN A 68 24.30 -1.51 -15.53
C GLN A 68 22.79 -1.24 -15.67
N PRO A 69 22.37 -0.24 -16.45
CA PRO A 69 20.95 0.11 -16.60
C PRO A 69 20.06 -1.04 -17.07
N ILE A 70 20.61 -1.96 -17.87
CA ILE A 70 19.91 -3.15 -18.36
C ILE A 70 19.60 -4.16 -17.23
N ASN A 71 20.54 -4.33 -16.30
CA ASN A 71 20.39 -5.25 -15.17
C ASN A 71 19.47 -4.66 -14.11
N GLU A 72 19.55 -3.34 -13.87
CA GLU A 72 18.56 -2.62 -13.05
C GLU A 72 17.15 -2.75 -13.60
N TYR A 73 16.97 -2.64 -14.92
CA TYR A 73 15.68 -2.88 -15.57
C TYR A 73 15.15 -4.30 -15.32
N GLN A 74 15.98 -5.31 -15.49
CA GLN A 74 15.58 -6.71 -15.28
C GLN A 74 15.19 -6.95 -13.82
N ASN A 75 16.00 -6.46 -12.88
CA ASN A 75 15.71 -6.52 -11.45
C ASN A 75 14.42 -5.79 -11.09
N LEU A 76 14.20 -4.58 -11.64
CA LEU A 76 12.97 -3.84 -11.41
C LEU A 76 11.76 -4.60 -11.96
N SER A 77 11.82 -5.08 -13.20
CA SER A 77 10.71 -5.76 -13.88
C SER A 77 10.26 -7.07 -13.20
N THR A 78 11.14 -7.69 -12.41
CA THR A 78 10.83 -8.94 -11.67
C THR A 78 10.44 -8.67 -10.21
N SER A 79 10.87 -7.55 -9.64
CA SER A 79 10.60 -7.19 -8.25
C SER A 79 9.12 -6.87 -7.97
N PHE A 80 8.71 -7.07 -6.73
CA PHE A 80 7.43 -6.60 -6.23
C PHE A 80 7.55 -5.11 -5.82
N PRO A 81 6.57 -4.25 -6.11
CA PRO A 81 5.33 -4.50 -6.86
C PRO A 81 5.44 -4.15 -8.36
N PHE A 82 6.64 -3.79 -8.83
CA PHE A 82 6.91 -3.27 -10.18
C PHE A 82 6.57 -4.25 -11.31
N SER A 83 6.72 -5.56 -11.07
CA SER A 83 6.34 -6.63 -11.99
C SER A 83 4.87 -6.62 -12.41
N TRP A 84 3.99 -6.01 -11.59
CA TRP A 84 2.56 -5.92 -11.90
C TRP A 84 2.31 -5.01 -13.10
N ALA A 85 3.07 -3.93 -13.21
CA ALA A 85 2.90 -2.93 -14.27
C ALA A 85 3.42 -3.43 -15.63
N SER A 86 4.42 -4.32 -15.64
CA SER A 86 4.93 -4.98 -16.85
C SER A 86 4.07 -6.17 -17.32
N GLY A 87 3.12 -6.63 -16.50
CA GLY A 87 2.25 -7.76 -16.80
C GLY A 87 1.03 -7.43 -17.67
N ASP A 88 0.16 -8.44 -17.81
CA ASP A 88 -1.10 -8.32 -18.53
C ASP A 88 -2.05 -7.32 -17.84
N LEU A 89 -2.86 -6.62 -18.63
CA LEU A 89 -3.75 -5.55 -18.13
C LEU A 89 -4.74 -6.05 -17.08
N ILE A 90 -5.33 -7.22 -17.30
CA ILE A 90 -6.34 -7.81 -16.40
C ILE A 90 -5.70 -8.17 -15.06
N GLU A 91 -4.52 -8.78 -15.09
CA GLU A 91 -3.78 -9.16 -13.90
C GLU A 91 -3.29 -7.94 -13.12
N TYR A 92 -2.86 -6.89 -13.82
CA TYR A 92 -2.51 -5.61 -13.21
C TYR A 92 -3.72 -4.98 -12.47
N CYS A 93 -4.86 -4.84 -13.16
CA CYS A 93 -6.06 -4.24 -12.58
C CYS A 93 -6.60 -5.06 -11.41
N SER A 94 -6.61 -6.39 -11.51
CA SER A 94 -7.10 -7.26 -10.44
C SER A 94 -6.24 -7.16 -9.19
N ARG A 95 -4.91 -7.08 -9.33
CA ARG A 95 -3.99 -6.89 -8.21
C ARG A 95 -4.17 -5.52 -7.53
N LEU A 96 -4.39 -4.45 -8.30
CA LEU A 96 -4.68 -3.13 -7.74
C LEU A 96 -6.02 -3.11 -6.98
N ILE A 97 -7.08 -3.67 -7.56
CA ILE A 97 -8.39 -3.76 -6.91
C ILE A 97 -8.30 -4.62 -5.66
N ALA A 98 -7.62 -5.77 -5.71
CA ALA A 98 -7.44 -6.63 -4.55
C ALA A 98 -6.67 -5.91 -3.42
N THR A 99 -5.62 -5.15 -3.75
CA THR A 99 -4.85 -4.38 -2.78
C THR A 99 -5.69 -3.26 -2.16
N GLY A 100 -6.42 -2.50 -2.99
CA GLY A 100 -7.29 -1.42 -2.54
C GLY A 100 -8.45 -1.91 -1.68
N SER A 101 -9.16 -2.94 -2.13
CA SER A 101 -10.28 -3.54 -1.39
C SER A 101 -9.81 -4.18 -0.08
N SER A 102 -8.65 -4.84 -0.07
CA SER A 102 -8.09 -5.42 1.15
C SER A 102 -7.80 -4.32 2.19
N PHE A 103 -7.18 -3.22 1.78
CA PHE A 103 -6.92 -2.10 2.70
C PHE A 103 -8.21 -1.41 3.15
N ALA A 104 -9.15 -1.18 2.23
CA ALA A 104 -10.43 -0.56 2.54
C ALA A 104 -11.24 -1.39 3.55
N LEU A 105 -11.23 -2.72 3.45
CA LEU A 105 -11.95 -3.60 4.37
C LEU A 105 -11.23 -3.80 5.71
N LEU A 106 -9.91 -4.01 5.69
CA LEU A 106 -9.16 -4.33 6.91
C LEU A 106 -8.82 -3.11 7.76
N VAL A 107 -8.60 -1.96 7.12
CA VAL A 107 -8.19 -0.72 7.80
C VAL A 107 -9.24 0.36 7.62
N GLY A 108 -9.69 0.59 6.39
CA GLY A 108 -10.66 1.65 6.10
C GLY A 108 -11.98 1.51 6.87
N LEU A 109 -12.53 0.30 6.93
CA LEU A 109 -13.85 0.05 7.52
C LEU A 109 -13.83 0.13 9.06
N PRO A 110 -12.86 -0.45 9.80
CA PRO A 110 -12.72 -0.22 11.24
C PRO A 110 -12.44 1.25 11.60
N VAL A 111 -11.62 1.94 10.81
CA VAL A 111 -11.32 3.36 11.05
C VAL A 111 -12.59 4.21 10.84
N ALA A 112 -13.36 3.91 9.80
CA ALA A 112 -14.61 4.62 9.53
C ALA A 112 -15.70 4.29 10.56
N SER A 113 -15.76 3.07 11.11
CA SER A 113 -16.74 2.71 12.14
C SER A 113 -16.45 3.41 13.47
N VAL A 114 -15.18 3.56 13.85
CA VAL A 114 -14.79 4.30 15.07
C VAL A 114 -15.26 5.76 15.01
N GLY A 115 -15.15 6.39 13.85
CA GLY A 115 -15.67 7.75 13.65
C GLY A 115 -17.19 7.88 13.75
N ALA A 116 -17.94 6.78 13.62
CA ALA A 116 -19.40 6.77 13.63
C ALA A 116 -20.03 6.55 15.02
N LEU A 117 -19.23 6.40 16.10
CA LEU A 117 -19.72 6.04 17.45
C LEU A 117 -20.65 7.07 18.15
N GLY A 118 -21.01 8.19 17.51
CA GLY A 118 -21.84 9.24 18.12
C GLY A 118 -22.98 9.80 17.25
N ALA A 119 -23.14 9.35 16.01
CA ALA A 119 -24.16 9.84 15.09
C ALA A 119 -24.97 8.66 14.52
N GLN A 120 -26.28 8.84 14.32
CA GLN A 120 -27.13 7.94 13.52
C GLN A 120 -26.33 7.51 12.28
N SER A 121 -25.84 6.26 12.28
CA SER A 121 -24.76 5.88 11.39
C SER A 121 -25.31 5.73 9.98
N GLU A 122 -25.05 6.71 9.12
CA GLU A 122 -25.35 6.59 7.69
C GLU A 122 -24.33 5.62 7.07
N PRO A 123 -24.72 4.37 6.73
CA PRO A 123 -23.78 3.36 6.25
C PRO A 123 -23.13 3.78 4.92
N LEU A 124 -23.80 4.63 4.14
CA LEU A 124 -23.30 5.18 2.89
C LEU A 124 -22.08 6.07 3.11
N LYS A 125 -22.13 7.03 4.06
CA LYS A 125 -20.98 7.88 4.40
C LYS A 125 -19.80 7.06 4.88
N GLN A 126 -20.05 6.10 5.78
CA GLN A 126 -19.01 5.20 6.29
C GLN A 126 -18.34 4.39 5.17
N SER A 127 -19.12 3.85 4.23
CA SER A 127 -18.59 3.10 3.08
C SER A 127 -17.73 3.97 2.16
N LEU A 128 -18.11 5.23 1.93
CA LEU A 128 -17.34 6.16 1.11
C LEU A 128 -15.98 6.51 1.75
N TYR A 129 -15.94 6.73 3.07
CA TYR A 129 -14.69 6.91 3.79
C TYR A 129 -13.79 5.67 3.67
N ALA A 130 -14.34 4.47 3.87
CA ALA A 130 -13.58 3.23 3.72
C ALA A 130 -13.04 3.05 2.29
N VAL A 131 -13.85 3.28 1.26
CA VAL A 131 -13.44 3.18 -0.15
C VAL A 131 -12.38 4.24 -0.51
N SER A 132 -12.55 5.48 -0.04
CA SER A 132 -11.58 6.56 -0.29
C SER A 132 -10.18 6.22 0.24
N SER A 133 -10.11 5.55 1.40
CA SER A 133 -8.84 5.09 1.98
C SER A 133 -8.13 4.05 1.11
N GLY A 134 -8.89 3.14 0.48
CA GLY A 134 -8.36 2.15 -0.47
C GLY A 134 -7.78 2.81 -1.71
N PHE A 135 -8.49 3.80 -2.28
CA PHE A 135 -7.98 4.56 -3.43
C PHE A 135 -6.70 5.32 -3.12
N LEU A 136 -6.56 5.89 -1.92
CA LEU A 136 -5.32 6.57 -1.50
C LEU A 136 -4.13 5.60 -1.46
N VAL A 137 -4.29 4.42 -0.86
CA VAL A 137 -3.21 3.42 -0.77
C VAL A 137 -2.82 2.91 -2.15
N VAL A 138 -3.80 2.63 -3.02
CA VAL A 138 -3.54 2.23 -4.41
C VAL A 138 -2.80 3.34 -5.15
N THR A 139 -3.18 4.61 -4.96
CA THR A 139 -2.50 5.75 -5.58
C THR A 139 -1.04 5.81 -5.16
N LEU A 140 -0.73 5.68 -3.86
CA LEU A 140 0.65 5.66 -3.37
C LEU A 140 1.46 4.50 -3.97
N ALA A 141 0.87 3.31 -4.06
CA ALA A 141 1.53 2.16 -4.68
C ALA A 141 1.84 2.40 -6.17
N VAL A 142 0.89 2.98 -6.92
CA VAL A 142 1.08 3.31 -8.34
C VAL A 142 2.11 4.43 -8.52
N VAL A 143 2.12 5.45 -7.66
CA VAL A 143 3.16 6.49 -7.67
C VAL A 143 4.54 5.87 -7.45
N ARG A 144 4.68 4.96 -6.46
CA ARG A 144 5.94 4.25 -6.21
C ARG A 144 6.40 3.45 -7.44
N MET A 145 5.48 2.74 -8.10
CA MET A 145 5.77 2.04 -9.34
C MET A 145 6.22 3.00 -10.45
N TYR A 146 5.48 4.09 -10.64
CA TYR A 146 5.77 5.11 -11.66
C TYR A 146 7.16 5.70 -11.49
N LEU A 147 7.55 6.06 -10.27
CA LEU A 147 8.88 6.62 -10.00
C LEU A 147 9.99 5.61 -10.30
N GLY A 148 9.85 4.34 -9.92
CA GLY A 148 10.85 3.32 -10.25
C GLY A 148 11.00 3.07 -11.75
N TRP A 149 9.88 2.97 -12.47
CA TRP A 149 9.88 2.83 -13.93
C TRP A 149 10.43 4.07 -14.65
N ALA A 150 10.12 5.27 -14.15
CA ALA A 150 10.65 6.53 -14.70
C ALA A 150 12.17 6.64 -14.47
N TYR A 151 12.65 6.24 -13.29
CA TYR A 151 14.08 6.24 -12.95
C TYR A 151 14.89 5.35 -13.91
N VAL A 152 14.51 4.07 -14.00
CA VAL A 152 15.20 3.11 -14.89
C VAL A 152 15.05 3.53 -16.36
N GLY A 153 13.86 3.99 -16.76
CA GLY A 153 13.62 4.50 -18.11
C GLY A 153 14.54 5.65 -18.48
N ASN A 154 14.76 6.60 -17.57
CA ASN A 154 15.67 7.71 -17.78
C ASN A 154 17.13 7.23 -17.89
N ARG A 155 17.55 6.27 -17.06
CA ARG A 155 18.91 5.72 -17.05
C ARG A 155 19.23 4.87 -18.28
N LEU A 156 18.23 4.17 -18.84
CA LEU A 156 18.34 3.50 -20.15
C LEU A 156 18.54 4.52 -21.28
N LEU A 157 17.79 5.62 -21.28
CA LEU A 157 17.82 6.61 -22.36
C LEU A 157 19.02 7.57 -22.29
N ARG A 158 19.63 7.76 -21.12
CA ARG A 158 20.85 8.55 -20.92
C ARG A 158 22.04 7.93 -21.66
N ALA A 159 22.83 8.79 -22.30
CA ALA A 159 24.06 8.40 -22.99
C ALA A 159 25.24 8.16 -22.03
N THR A 160 25.16 8.70 -20.81
CA THR A 160 26.18 8.53 -19.77
C THR A 160 25.62 7.74 -18.60
N VAL A 161 26.47 6.90 -18.01
CA VAL A 161 26.17 6.13 -16.81
C VAL A 161 27.21 6.48 -15.76
N GLU A 162 26.71 6.89 -14.60
CA GLU A 162 27.52 7.13 -13.41
C GLU A 162 27.61 5.81 -12.66
N TYR A 163 28.83 5.40 -12.33
CA TYR A 163 29.11 4.11 -11.71
C TYR A 163 30.26 4.25 -10.72
N GLU A 164 30.26 3.40 -9.71
CA GLU A 164 31.28 3.38 -8.67
C GLU A 164 32.12 2.11 -8.83
N GLU A 165 33.42 2.28 -9.06
CA GLU A 165 34.36 1.15 -9.18
C GLU A 165 34.81 0.65 -7.80
N THR A 166 35.02 1.55 -6.84
CA THR A 166 35.41 1.24 -5.45
C THR A 166 34.89 2.31 -4.48
N GLY A 167 34.86 2.00 -3.18
CA GLY A 167 34.12 2.75 -2.17
C GLY A 167 34.49 4.23 -1.93
N TRP A 168 33.66 4.82 -1.07
CA TRP A 168 33.51 6.19 -0.52
C TRP A 168 33.89 7.45 -1.30
N TYR A 169 34.66 7.47 -2.40
CA TYR A 169 35.05 8.78 -2.96
C TYR A 169 35.00 9.10 -4.45
N ASP A 170 35.04 8.19 -5.42
CA ASP A 170 35.00 8.64 -6.82
C ASP A 170 33.99 7.85 -7.66
N GLY A 171 32.87 8.50 -7.97
CA GLY A 171 31.96 8.07 -9.03
C GLY A 171 32.57 8.41 -10.39
N GLN A 172 32.68 7.42 -11.27
CA GLN A 172 33.15 7.60 -12.64
C GLN A 172 31.98 7.69 -13.61
N MET A 173 32.20 8.41 -14.71
CA MET A 173 31.21 8.61 -15.77
C MET A 173 31.64 7.84 -17.00
N TRP A 174 30.88 6.81 -17.37
CA TRP A 174 31.09 6.07 -18.61
C TRP A 174 30.11 6.53 -19.69
N VAL A 175 30.63 6.82 -20.90
CA VAL A 175 29.82 7.14 -22.08
C VAL A 175 29.49 5.83 -22.81
N LYS A 176 28.20 5.54 -22.97
CA LYS A 176 27.74 4.35 -23.68
C LYS A 176 28.20 4.39 -25.13
N THR A 177 28.71 3.25 -25.62
CA THR A 177 28.98 3.08 -27.06
C THR A 177 27.67 3.19 -27.85
N ALA A 178 27.77 3.56 -29.13
CA ALA A 178 26.59 3.76 -29.98
C ALA A 178 25.69 2.51 -30.06
N GLU A 179 26.29 1.32 -30.05
CA GLU A 179 25.59 0.03 -30.07
C GLU A 179 24.79 -0.22 -28.79
N VAL A 180 25.40 -0.01 -27.62
CA VAL A 180 24.74 -0.17 -26.31
C VAL A 180 23.62 0.85 -26.16
N LEU A 181 23.86 2.10 -26.55
CA LEU A 181 22.84 3.15 -26.50
C LEU A 181 21.66 2.88 -27.44
N ALA A 182 21.91 2.34 -28.64
CA ALA A 182 20.85 1.96 -29.56
C ALA A 182 19.98 0.83 -28.97
N ARG A 183 20.61 -0.20 -28.39
CA ARG A 183 19.91 -1.29 -27.70
C ARG A 183 19.04 -0.79 -26.55
N ASP A 184 19.60 0.05 -25.67
CA ASP A 184 18.89 0.60 -24.52
C ASP A 184 17.71 1.48 -24.94
N ARG A 185 17.86 2.27 -26.00
CA ARG A 185 16.77 3.10 -26.55
C ARG A 185 15.64 2.27 -27.14
N LEU A 186 15.97 1.19 -27.86
CA LEU A 186 14.97 0.25 -28.36
C LEU A 186 14.20 -0.36 -27.18
N LEU A 187 14.90 -0.90 -26.18
CA LEU A 187 14.26 -1.48 -25.00
C LEU A 187 13.42 -0.45 -24.23
N GLY A 188 13.96 0.75 -23.98
CA GLY A 188 13.25 1.82 -23.29
C GLY A 188 11.98 2.25 -24.05
N SER A 189 12.04 2.31 -25.38
CA SER A 189 10.89 2.69 -26.20
C SER A 189 9.81 1.62 -26.31
N PHE A 190 10.18 0.34 -26.42
CA PHE A 190 9.23 -0.76 -26.62
C PHE A 190 8.71 -1.36 -25.32
N SER A 191 9.49 -1.36 -24.25
CA SER A 191 9.09 -1.98 -22.98
C SER A 191 8.73 -0.94 -21.92
N VAL A 192 9.54 0.11 -21.73
CA VAL A 192 9.31 1.06 -20.62
C VAL A 192 8.22 2.08 -20.94
N LYS A 193 8.23 2.70 -22.13
CA LYS A 193 7.23 3.70 -22.52
C LYS A 193 5.77 3.22 -22.39
N PRO A 194 5.36 2.03 -22.87
CA PRO A 194 3.97 1.60 -22.73
C PRO A 194 3.58 1.37 -21.26
N VAL A 195 4.50 0.85 -20.44
CA VAL A 195 4.27 0.66 -18.99
C VAL A 195 4.09 2.02 -18.31
N LEU A 196 4.96 2.99 -18.61
CA LEU A 196 4.88 4.33 -18.05
C LEU A 196 3.60 5.06 -18.48
N GLY A 197 3.18 4.88 -19.74
CA GLY A 197 1.90 5.40 -20.25
C GLY A 197 0.70 4.82 -19.51
N ARG A 198 0.66 3.50 -19.30
CA ARG A 198 -0.38 2.82 -18.51
C ARG A 198 -0.45 3.36 -17.08
N LEU A 199 0.70 3.52 -16.42
CA LEU A 199 0.77 4.05 -15.06
C LEU A 199 0.25 5.49 -14.97
N LYS A 200 0.59 6.36 -15.94
CA LYS A 200 0.06 7.73 -16.01
C LYS A 200 -1.46 7.75 -16.13
N VAL A 201 -2.02 6.96 -17.04
CA VAL A 201 -3.48 6.85 -17.19
C VAL A 201 -4.11 6.37 -15.89
N THR A 202 -3.53 5.38 -15.22
CA THR A 202 -4.08 4.89 -13.95
C THR A 202 -4.02 5.92 -12.83
N LEU A 203 -2.97 6.76 -12.78
CA LEU A 203 -2.89 7.88 -11.82
C LEU A 203 -3.98 8.92 -12.08
N VAL A 204 -4.23 9.26 -13.35
CA VAL A 204 -5.30 10.18 -13.73
C VAL A 204 -6.67 9.60 -13.35
N CYS A 205 -6.92 8.32 -13.65
CA CYS A 205 -8.17 7.66 -13.27
C CYS A 205 -8.36 7.60 -11.75
N LEU A 206 -7.31 7.31 -10.98
CA LEU A 206 -7.37 7.29 -9.52
C LEU A 206 -7.60 8.68 -8.94
N ALA A 207 -6.95 9.71 -9.48
CA ALA A 207 -7.19 11.10 -9.08
C ALA A 207 -8.65 11.52 -9.34
N ALA A 208 -9.18 11.17 -10.51
CA ALA A 208 -10.59 11.39 -10.84
C ALA A 208 -11.54 10.61 -9.91
N ALA A 209 -11.22 9.36 -9.59
CA ALA A 209 -12.00 8.53 -8.68
C ALA A 209 -12.04 9.10 -7.24
N ILE A 210 -10.89 9.54 -6.71
CA ILE A 210 -10.81 10.20 -5.41
C ILE A 210 -11.63 11.49 -5.43
N LEU A 211 -11.50 12.31 -6.47
CA LEU A 211 -12.28 13.54 -6.61
C LEU A 211 -13.79 13.25 -6.68
N SER A 212 -14.21 12.21 -7.41
CA SER A 212 -15.62 11.79 -7.43
C SER A 212 -16.11 11.33 -6.05
N CYS A 213 -15.29 10.61 -5.27
CA CYS A 213 -15.65 10.23 -3.91
C CYS A 213 -15.83 11.46 -3.01
N VAL A 214 -14.96 12.46 -3.14
CA VAL A 214 -15.06 13.72 -2.38
C VAL A 214 -16.33 14.49 -2.76
N VAL A 215 -16.63 14.62 -4.05
CA VAL A 215 -17.86 15.29 -4.52
C VAL A 215 -19.12 14.57 -4.02
N LEU A 216 -19.13 13.23 -4.04
CA LEU A 216 -20.24 12.44 -3.52
C LEU A 216 -20.41 12.65 -2.00
N LEU A 217 -19.31 12.71 -1.24
CA LEU A 217 -19.37 12.99 0.20
C LEU A 217 -20.00 14.36 0.49
N ILE A 218 -19.58 15.41 -0.24
CA ILE A 218 -20.15 16.75 -0.11
C ILE A 218 -21.64 16.77 -0.47
N SER A 219 -22.03 16.01 -1.50
CA SER A 219 -23.43 15.94 -1.96
C SER A 219 -24.36 15.32 -0.90
N ILE A 220 -23.89 14.30 -0.18
CA ILE A 220 -24.67 13.67 0.90
C ILE A 220 -24.77 14.61 2.11
N ASP A 221 -23.72 15.40 2.39
CA ASP A 221 -23.74 16.39 3.47
C ASP A 221 -24.70 17.56 3.18
N GLY A 222 -24.69 18.08 1.95
CA GLY A 222 -25.57 19.17 1.52
C GLY A 222 -27.05 18.77 1.40
N GLY A 223 -27.35 17.51 1.10
CA GLY A 223 -28.73 17.00 1.04
C GLY A 223 -29.44 16.99 2.41
N GLY A 224 -28.69 16.83 3.51
CA GLY A 224 -29.24 16.80 4.87
C GLY A 224 -29.69 18.15 5.42
N GLN A 225 -29.29 19.28 4.81
CA GLN A 225 -29.68 20.62 5.27
C GLN A 225 -30.92 21.19 4.57
N THR A 226 -31.44 20.53 3.51
CA THR A 226 -32.51 21.12 2.67
C THR A 226 -33.93 20.93 3.24
N GLU A 227 -34.16 19.98 4.17
CA GLU A 227 -35.46 19.85 4.85
C GLU A 227 -35.54 20.58 6.20
N GLU A 228 -34.42 21.13 6.71
CA GLU A 228 -34.37 21.80 8.02
C GLU A 228 -34.37 23.34 7.93
N ALA A 229 -34.57 23.91 6.74
CA ALA A 229 -34.67 25.36 6.55
C ALA A 229 -36.09 25.92 6.79
N GLY A 230 -37.09 25.06 6.98
CA GLY A 230 -38.48 25.44 7.23
C GLY A 230 -38.94 25.43 8.69
N ASN A 231 -38.15 24.88 9.63
CA ASN A 231 -38.59 24.72 11.02
C ASN A 231 -37.49 24.81 12.08
N ARG A 232 -36.42 25.59 11.85
CA ARG A 232 -35.48 25.93 12.94
C ARG A 232 -36.07 27.00 13.85
N VAL A 233 -37.10 26.59 14.61
CA VAL A 233 -37.20 27.03 16.00
C VAL A 233 -36.00 26.37 16.69
N ILE A 234 -35.02 27.17 17.09
CA ILE A 234 -33.94 26.70 17.95
C ILE A 234 -34.63 26.21 19.22
N HIS A 235 -34.86 24.90 19.33
CA HIS A 235 -35.38 24.28 20.54
C HIS A 235 -34.26 24.42 21.57
N GLY A 236 -34.31 25.53 22.29
CA GLY A 236 -33.49 25.75 23.46
C GLY A 236 -33.62 24.53 24.36
N VAL A 237 -32.52 24.22 25.03
CA VAL A 237 -32.36 23.17 26.05
C VAL A 237 -33.25 23.44 27.29
N TYR A 238 -34.29 24.25 27.13
CA TYR A 238 -35.31 24.57 28.10
C TYR A 238 -36.55 23.78 27.71
N SER A 239 -36.72 22.61 28.30
CA SER A 239 -38.00 21.90 28.19
C SER A 239 -39.02 22.57 29.11
N ASP A 240 -40.21 22.88 28.59
CA ASP A 240 -41.32 23.45 29.36
C ASP A 240 -41.70 22.58 30.57
N GLU A 241 -41.40 21.28 30.50
CA GLU A 241 -41.58 20.37 31.63
C GLU A 241 -40.57 20.63 32.75
N SER A 242 -39.31 20.95 32.43
CA SER A 242 -38.31 21.36 33.42
C SER A 242 -38.66 22.72 34.01
N ALA A 243 -39.13 23.66 33.18
CA ALA A 243 -39.57 24.98 33.61
C ALA A 243 -40.63 24.92 34.73
N ARG A 244 -41.65 24.06 34.54
CA ARG A 244 -42.75 23.86 35.50
C ARG A 244 -42.31 23.29 36.85
N SER A 245 -41.18 22.59 36.90
CA SER A 245 -40.65 22.02 38.15
C SER A 245 -39.87 23.03 39.00
N PHE A 246 -39.27 24.04 38.37
CA PHE A 246 -38.48 25.06 39.07
C PHE A 246 -39.30 26.32 39.38
N GLU A 247 -40.31 26.65 38.57
CA GLU A 247 -41.14 27.86 38.75
C GLU A 247 -42.64 27.54 38.57
N PRO A 248 -43.27 26.80 39.49
CA PRO A 248 -44.68 26.42 39.37
C PRO A 248 -45.62 27.64 39.34
N ASP A 249 -45.25 28.71 40.07
CA ASP A 249 -46.07 29.91 40.22
C ASP A 249 -46.14 30.77 38.95
N ALA A 250 -45.15 30.63 38.04
CA ALA A 250 -45.14 31.32 36.75
C ALA A 250 -46.20 30.78 35.77
N PHE A 251 -46.70 29.56 36.01
CA PHE A 251 -47.68 28.86 35.16
C PHE A 251 -49.06 28.72 35.81
N CYS A 252 -49.23 29.21 37.04
CA CYS A 252 -50.54 29.33 37.68
C CYS A 252 -51.30 30.52 37.09
N GLY A 253 -51.82 30.33 35.87
CA GLY A 253 -52.89 31.17 35.35
C GLY A 253 -54.09 31.10 36.30
N GLU A 254 -54.47 32.26 36.81
CA GLU A 254 -55.60 32.55 37.69
C GLU A 254 -56.82 31.66 37.40
N ALA A 255 -57.09 30.71 38.30
CA ALA A 255 -58.31 29.92 38.27
C ALA A 255 -59.50 30.85 38.53
N GLY A 256 -60.46 30.80 37.63
CA GLY A 256 -61.53 31.78 37.48
C GLY A 256 -62.22 32.24 38.78
N LEU A 257 -62.60 33.51 38.76
CA LEU A 257 -63.69 34.02 39.58
C LEU A 257 -64.99 34.02 38.75
N PRO A 258 -66.13 33.64 39.37
CA PRO A 258 -67.42 33.43 38.71
C PRO A 258 -68.09 34.72 38.19
#